data_AF-A0A6V7J674-F1
#
_entry.id   AF-A0A6V7J674-F1
#
_cell.length_a   1.000
_cell.length_b   1.000
_cell.length_c   1.000
_cell.angle_alpha   90.00
_cell.angle_beta   90.00
_cell.angle_gamma   90.00
#
_symmetry.space_group_name_H-M   'P 1'
#
loop_
_entity.id
_entity.type
_entity.pdbx_description
1 polymer ?
#
loop_
_entity_poly.entity_id
_entity_poly.type
_entity_poly.pdbx_seq_one_letter_code
_entity_poly.pdbx_strand_id
1 'polypeptide(L)'
;DFSKLRNLEVLILEHASITGADLRKSYENMINLRKLRLYESYTGPEIAGIAELTKLEHLSLDNAHLTDTIFEKILRNNKNLKHLDIT
;
A
#
# COMPACT_ATOMS: atom_id res chain seq x y z
N ASP A 1 -11.19 8.79 -0.44
CA ASP A 1 -10.18 9.38 -1.35
C ASP A 1 -9.20 10.22 -0.55
N PHE A 2 -7.91 9.90 -0.66
CA PHE A 2 -6.78 10.55 0.02
C PHE A 2 -5.86 11.32 -0.96
N SER A 3 -6.28 11.51 -2.22
CA SER A 3 -5.49 12.13 -3.29
C SER A 3 -4.92 13.52 -2.99
N LYS A 4 -5.52 14.26 -2.04
CA LYS A 4 -5.06 15.59 -1.62
C LYS A 4 -3.90 15.55 -0.60
N LEU A 5 -3.60 14.40 0.00
CA LEU A 5 -2.60 14.26 1.07
C LEU A 5 -1.19 14.00 0.50
N ARG A 6 -0.66 14.94 -0.29
CA ARG A 6 0.63 14.80 -1.00
C ARG A 6 1.86 14.70 -0.09
N ASN A 7 1.76 15.18 1.14
CA ASN A 7 2.82 15.14 2.14
C ASN A 7 2.65 13.98 3.14
N LEU A 8 1.73 13.05 2.87
CA LEU A 8 1.49 11.92 3.75
C LEU A 8 2.71 10.99 3.77
N GLU A 9 3.30 10.79 4.96
CA GLU A 9 4.41 9.86 5.17
C GLU A 9 3.95 8.53 5.78
N VAL A 10 2.85 8.55 6.54
CA VAL A 10 2.33 7.39 7.26
C VAL A 10 0.84 7.25 7.01
N LEU A 11 0.42 6.08 6.55
CA LEU A 11 -0.98 5.68 6.43
C LEU A 11 -1.17 4.34 7.16
N ILE A 12 -2.04 4.35 8.17
CA ILE A 12 -2.43 3.15 8.91
C ILE A 12 -3.95 3.09 8.85
N LEU A 13 -4.48 2.03 8.24
CA LEU A 13 -5.90 1.78 8.15
C LEU A 13 -6.17 0.36 8.68
N GLU A 14 -6.61 0.30 9.93
CA GLU A 14 -6.97 -0.93 10.63
C GLU A 14 -8.48 -0.90 10.92
N HIS A 15 -9.19 -1.98 10.58
CA HIS A 15 -10.65 -2.11 10.78
C HIS A 15 -11.49 -0.93 10.24
N ALA A 16 -11.07 -0.30 9.15
CA ALA A 16 -11.83 0.77 8.52
C ALA A 16 -12.77 0.22 7.44
N SER A 17 -13.94 0.84 7.27
CA SER A 17 -14.87 0.54 6.15
C SER A 17 -14.38 1.08 4.79
N ILE A 18 -13.06 1.10 4.59
CA ILE A 18 -12.37 1.59 3.39
C ILE A 18 -11.86 0.36 2.65
N THR A 19 -12.04 0.34 1.33
CA THR A 19 -11.63 -0.76 0.44
C THR A 19 -10.35 -0.41 -0.32
N GLY A 20 -9.73 -1.41 -0.97
CA GLY A 20 -8.61 -1.16 -1.90
C GLY A 20 -9.00 -0.18 -3.02
N ALA A 21 -10.26 -0.19 -3.48
CA ALA A 21 -10.76 0.71 -4.50
C ALA A 21 -10.73 2.19 -4.06
N ASP A 22 -10.96 2.47 -2.78
CA ASP A 22 -10.91 3.82 -2.20
C ASP A 22 -9.50 4.42 -2.21
N LEU A 23 -8.47 3.55 -2.22
CA LEU A 23 -7.05 3.92 -2.24
C LEU A 23 -6.48 3.99 -3.65
N ARG A 24 -7.11 3.34 -4.64
CA ARG A 24 -6.57 3.16 -6.00
C ARG A 24 -6.03 4.44 -6.64
N LYS A 25 -6.79 5.55 -6.58
CA LYS A 25 -6.38 6.85 -7.14
C LYS A 25 -5.43 7.64 -6.23
N SER A 26 -5.38 7.28 -4.95
CA SER A 26 -4.57 7.99 -3.96
C SER A 26 -3.10 7.59 -4.02
N TYR A 27 -2.79 6.35 -4.42
CA TYR A 27 -1.40 5.87 -4.53
C TYR A 27 -0.52 6.76 -5.42
N GLU A 28 -1.06 7.27 -6.53
CA GLU A 28 -0.36 8.18 -7.45
C GLU A 28 0.09 9.50 -6.78
N ASN A 29 -0.58 9.90 -5.69
CA ASN A 29 -0.29 11.15 -4.97
C ASN A 29 0.47 10.93 -3.66
N MET A 30 0.55 9.70 -3.16
CA MET A 30 1.24 9.31 -1.92
C MET A 30 2.75 9.13 -2.14
N ILE A 31 3.36 10.00 -2.94
CA ILE A 31 4.78 9.89 -3.37
C ILE A 31 5.80 10.04 -2.22
N ASN A 32 5.34 10.49 -1.05
CA ASN A 32 6.15 10.65 0.15
C ASN A 32 5.90 9.56 1.19
N LEU A 33 5.07 8.57 0.89
CA LEU A 33 4.69 7.54 1.85
C LEU A 33 5.86 6.62 2.19
N ARG A 34 6.13 6.48 3.49
CA ARG A 34 7.21 5.67 4.07
C ARG A 34 6.67 4.49 4.87
N LYS A 35 5.46 4.60 5.41
CA LYS A 35 4.79 3.51 6.13
C LYS A 35 3.36 3.33 5.66
N LEU A 36 3.02 2.11 5.26
CA LEU A 36 1.67 1.69 4.92
C LEU A 36 1.31 0.45 5.73
N ARG A 37 0.17 0.50 6.44
CA ARG A 37 -0.45 -0.67 7.05
C ARG A 37 -1.93 -0.74 6.67
N LEU A 38 -2.35 -1.91 6.20
CA LEU A 38 -3.71 -2.21 5.75
C LEU A 38 -4.17 -3.56 6.34
N TYR A 39 -5.41 -3.64 6.84
CA TYR A 39 -5.99 -4.85 7.49
C TYR A 39 -7.34 -5.27 6.89
N GLU A 40 -7.54 -6.59 6.67
CA GLU A 40 -8.78 -7.35 6.39
C GLU A 40 -9.74 -6.91 5.25
N SER A 41 -9.55 -5.78 4.58
CA SER A 41 -10.53 -5.28 3.60
C SER A 41 -9.93 -4.68 2.33
N TYR A 42 -8.63 -4.88 2.10
CA TYR A 42 -7.87 -4.23 1.03
C TYR A 42 -7.36 -5.24 -0.01
N THR A 43 -8.22 -6.14 -0.49
CA THR A 43 -7.78 -7.29 -1.29
C THR A 43 -8.19 -7.17 -2.76
N GLY A 44 -7.30 -7.56 -3.68
CA GLY A 44 -7.58 -7.57 -5.12
C GLY A 44 -6.60 -6.71 -5.94
N PRO A 45 -6.82 -6.61 -7.27
CA PRO A 45 -5.99 -5.80 -8.15
C PRO A 45 -6.03 -4.30 -7.81
N GLU A 46 -6.96 -3.82 -6.97
CA GLU A 46 -7.05 -2.41 -6.58
C GLU A 46 -5.87 -1.93 -5.74
N ILE A 47 -5.17 -2.83 -5.03
CA ILE A 47 -3.98 -2.48 -4.24
C ILE A 47 -2.66 -2.57 -5.03
N ALA A 48 -2.73 -2.85 -6.35
CA ALA A 48 -1.53 -2.92 -7.18
C ALA A 48 -0.71 -1.60 -7.21
N GLY A 49 -1.35 -0.47 -6.91
CA GLY A 49 -0.68 0.83 -6.80
C GLY A 49 0.35 0.93 -5.67
N ILE A 50 0.35 0.01 -4.71
CA ILE A 50 1.38 -0.06 -3.65
C ILE A 50 2.79 -0.21 -4.24
N ALA A 51 2.91 -0.92 -5.37
CA ALA A 51 4.20 -1.12 -6.05
C ALA A 51 4.78 0.18 -6.63
N GLU A 52 4.00 1.25 -6.75
CA GLU A 52 4.47 2.56 -7.20
C GLU A 52 4.98 3.44 -6.05
N LEU A 53 4.75 3.04 -4.79
CA LEU A 53 5.16 3.78 -3.60
C LEU A 53 6.65 3.54 -3.26
N THR A 54 7.54 3.98 -4.14
CA THR A 54 8.98 3.66 -4.11
C THR A 54 9.74 4.15 -2.86
N LYS A 55 9.16 5.05 -2.06
CA LYS A 55 9.71 5.52 -0.77
C LYS A 55 9.30 4.68 0.45
N LEU A 56 8.50 3.64 0.27
CA LEU A 56 8.09 2.78 1.38
C LEU A 56 9.30 2.15 2.08
N GLU A 57 9.29 2.25 3.40
CA GLU A 57 10.23 1.59 4.31
C GLU A 57 9.55 0.49 5.12
N HIS A 58 8.25 0.62 5.38
CA HIS A 58 7.46 -0.36 6.13
C HIS A 58 6.14 -0.61 5.39
N LEU A 59 5.90 -1.87 5.04
CA LEU A 59 4.66 -2.34 4.45
C LEU A 59 4.13 -3.52 5.26
N SER A 60 2.91 -3.41 5.78
CA SER A 60 2.19 -4.48 6.46
C SER A 60 0.81 -4.62 5.82
N LEU A 61 0.55 -5.82 5.30
CA LEU A 61 -0.65 -6.17 4.56
C LEU A 61 -1.22 -7.43 5.20
N ASP A 62 -2.12 -7.23 6.16
CA ASP A 62 -2.70 -8.33 6.93
C ASP A 62 -4.01 -8.77 6.25
N ASN A 63 -4.13 -10.08 6.01
CA ASN A 63 -5.21 -10.71 5.28
C ASN A 63 -5.39 -10.09 3.87
N ALA A 64 -4.27 -9.89 3.16
CA ALA A 64 -4.26 -9.32 1.82
C ALA A 64 -4.17 -10.39 0.72
N HIS A 65 -5.14 -10.42 -0.20
CA HIS A 65 -5.03 -11.26 -1.40
C HIS A 65 -4.17 -10.58 -2.47
N LEU A 66 -2.86 -10.79 -2.39
CA LEU A 66 -1.91 -10.42 -3.44
C LEU A 66 -1.78 -11.55 -4.47
N THR A 67 -1.71 -11.21 -5.75
CA THR A 67 -1.24 -12.15 -6.78
C THR A 67 0.28 -12.14 -6.82
N ASP A 68 0.90 -13.24 -7.25
CA ASP A 68 2.36 -13.36 -7.43
C ASP A 68 2.91 -12.19 -8.25
N THR A 69 2.19 -11.76 -9.29
CA THR A 69 2.61 -10.63 -10.12
C THR A 69 2.67 -9.30 -9.36
N ILE A 70 1.74 -9.04 -8.44
CA ILE A 70 1.76 -7.81 -7.64
C ILE A 70 2.87 -7.90 -6.59
N PHE A 71 3.02 -9.06 -5.95
CA PHE A 71 4.08 -9.30 -4.98
C PHE A 71 5.47 -9.10 -5.58
N GLU A 72 5.73 -9.67 -6.76
CA GLU A 72 6.99 -9.47 -7.51
C GLU A 72 7.24 -7.99 -7.84
N LYS A 73 6.19 -7.24 -8.21
CA LYS A 73 6.31 -5.80 -8.46
C LYS A 73 6.69 -5.02 -7.20
N ILE A 74 6.11 -5.37 -6.04
CA ILE A 74 6.46 -4.75 -4.75
C ILE A 74 7.95 -4.98 -4.45
N LEU A 75 8.42 -6.22 -4.52
CA LEU A 75 9.82 -6.56 -4.30
C LEU A 75 10.76 -5.88 -5.31
N ARG A 76 10.32 -5.76 -6.56
CA ARG A 76 11.09 -5.10 -7.62
C ARG A 76 11.19 -3.59 -7.41
N ASN A 77 10.12 -2.90 -7.03
CA ASN A 77 10.07 -1.44 -7.05
C ASN A 77 10.37 -0.80 -5.69
N ASN A 78 9.93 -1.41 -4.58
CA ASN A 78 10.06 -0.83 -3.25
C ASN A 78 11.43 -1.16 -2.62
N LYS A 79 12.51 -0.67 -3.22
CA LYS A 79 13.91 -0.95 -2.80
C LYS A 79 14.30 -0.38 -1.43
N ASN A 80 13.48 0.52 -0.87
CA ASN A 80 13.71 1.11 0.45
C ASN A 80 13.03 0.32 1.58
N LEU A 81 12.31 -0.77 1.27
CA LEU A 81 11.64 -1.58 2.29
C LEU A 81 12.67 -2.18 3.27
N LYS A 82 12.45 -1.88 4.54
CA LYS A 82 13.18 -2.45 5.69
C LYS A 82 12.34 -3.50 6.40
N HIS A 83 11.02 -3.38 6.29
CA HIS A 83 10.07 -4.31 6.87
C HIS A 83 8.94 -4.57 5.88
N LEU A 84 8.71 -5.86 5.61
CA LEU A 84 7.62 -6.35 4.78
C LEU A 84 6.93 -7.45 5.57
N ASP A 85 5.65 -7.24 5.85
CA ASP A 85 4.77 -8.20 6.48
C ASP A 85 3.55 -8.42 5.59
N ILE A 86 3.32 -9.67 5.20
CA ILE A 86 2.21 -10.08 4.34
C ILE A 86 1.74 -11.42 4.86
N THR A 87 0.69 -11.39 5.67
CA THR A 87 0.09 -12.57 6.32
C THR A 87 -1.33 -12.80 5.84
#